data_AF-A0A951UG54-F1
#
_entry.id   AF-A0A951UG54-F1
#
_cell.length_a   1.000
_cell.length_b   1.000
_cell.length_c   1.000
_cell.angle_alpha   90.00
_cell.angle_beta   90.00
_cell.angle_gamma   90.00
#
_symmetry.space_group_name_H-M   'P 1'
#
loop_
_entity.id
_entity.type
_entity.pdbx_description
1 polymer ?
#
loop_
_entity_poly.entity_id
_entity_poly.type
_entity_poly.pdbx_seq_one_letter_code
_entity_poly.pdbx_strand_id
1 'polypeptide(L)' 'MGKAGKALKQVLELYGISQNKLAVAMGTGRPNVHRWVNEIRDPVADTLLEIRDALKRINPAAAEEFIRLYLGDANDDQQV' A
#
# COMPACT_ATOMS: atom_id res chain seq x y z
N MET A 1 -1.49 -14.65 -1.64
CA MET A 1 -1.86 -13.21 -1.52
C MET A 1 -0.67 -12.49 -0.96
N GLY A 2 -0.22 -11.38 -1.56
CA GLY A 2 0.90 -10.65 -1.00
C GLY A 2 0.49 -9.65 0.05
N LYS A 3 1.24 -9.68 1.15
CA LYS A 3 1.08 -8.81 2.31
C LYS A 3 1.02 -7.32 1.95
N ALA A 4 1.80 -6.91 0.93
CA ALA A 4 1.87 -5.52 0.49
C ALA A 4 0.58 -5.01 -0.17
N GLY A 5 -0.05 -5.82 -1.02
CA GLY A 5 -1.30 -5.44 -1.69
C GLY A 5 -2.44 -5.22 -0.69
N LYS A 6 -2.57 -6.10 0.31
CA LYS A 6 -3.55 -6.00 1.40
C LYS A 6 -3.32 -4.76 2.26
N ALA A 7 -2.10 -4.58 2.77
CA ALA A 7 -1.75 -3.41 3.57
C ALA A 7 -2.02 -2.11 2.80
N LEU A 8 -1.66 -2.06 1.51
CA LEU A 8 -1.93 -0.89 0.68
C LEU A 8 -3.43 -0.63 0.54
N LYS A 9 -4.22 -1.65 0.20
CA LYS A 9 -5.67 -1.53 0.06
C LYS A 9 -6.30 -0.96 1.33
N GLN A 10 -5.96 -1.52 2.49
CA GLN A 10 -6.50 -1.09 3.77
C GLN A 10 -6.13 0.36 4.10
N VAL A 11 -4.89 0.79 3.84
CA VAL A 11 -4.49 2.19 4.05
C VAL A 11 -5.25 3.13 3.13
N LEU A 12 -5.41 2.78 1.85
CA LEU A 12 -6.14 3.63 0.91
C LEU A 12 -7.60 3.82 1.33
N GLU A 13 -8.24 2.76 1.81
CA GLU A 13 -9.61 2.79 2.33
C GLU A 13 -9.71 3.60 3.64
N LEU A 14 -8.84 3.31 4.62
CA LEU A 14 -8.85 3.94 5.95
C LEU A 14 -8.64 5.46 5.89
N TYR A 15 -7.76 5.92 5.00
CA TYR A 15 -7.42 7.35 4.88
C TYR A 15 -8.13 8.06 3.71
N GLY A 16 -9.06 7.38 3.02
CA GLY A 16 -9.79 7.96 1.88
C GLY A 16 -8.89 8.39 0.71
N ILE A 17 -7.79 7.66 0.47
CA ILE A 17 -6.83 7.97 -0.59
C ILE A 17 -7.21 7.16 -1.84
N SER A 18 -7.54 7.85 -2.93
CA SER A 18 -7.82 7.17 -4.18
C SER A 18 -6.56 6.57 -4.81
N GLN A 19 -6.71 5.44 -5.53
CA GLN A 19 -5.61 4.83 -6.29
C GLN A 19 -4.96 5.82 -7.28
N ASN A 20 -5.76 6.73 -7.86
CA ASN A 20 -5.25 7.75 -8.77
C ASN A 20 -4.39 8.79 -8.05
N LYS A 21 -4.78 9.21 -6.83
CA LYS A 21 -4.00 10.15 -6.03
C LYS A 21 -2.64 9.56 -5.68
N LEU A 22 -2.59 8.29 -5.29
CA LEU A 22 -1.32 7.58 -5.06
C LEU A 22 -0.48 7.48 -6.34
N ALA A 23 -1.10 7.10 -7.47
CA ALA A 23 -0.40 6.97 -8.75
C ALA A 23 0.27 8.28 -9.18
N VAL A 24 -0.43 9.40 -9.07
CA VAL A 24 0.11 10.74 -9.36
C VAL A 24 1.25 11.09 -8.41
N ALA A 25 1.12 10.82 -7.10
CA ALA A 25 2.21 11.08 -6.16
C ALA A 25 3.46 10.23 -6.44
N MET A 26 3.29 8.98 -6.85
CA MET A 26 4.38 8.08 -7.24
C MET A 26 4.99 8.40 -8.60
N GLY A 27 4.36 9.23 -9.44
CA GLY A 27 4.78 9.41 -10.83
C GLY A 27 4.62 8.14 -11.68
N THR A 28 3.70 7.27 -11.30
CA THR A 28 3.45 5.97 -11.96
C THR A 28 2.04 5.92 -12.56
N GLY A 29 1.77 4.92 -13.40
CA GLY A 29 0.45 4.74 -13.98
C GLY A 29 -0.57 4.16 -12.98
N ARG A 30 -1.81 4.66 -13.00
CA ARG A 30 -2.94 4.08 -12.25
C ARG A 30 -3.09 2.55 -12.43
N PRO A 31 -2.84 1.95 -13.61
CA PRO A 31 -2.88 0.49 -13.76
C PRO A 31 -1.90 -0.27 -12.86
N ASN A 32 -0.75 0.32 -12.51
CA ASN A 32 0.21 -0.31 -11.60
C ASN A 32 -0.39 -0.40 -10.19
N VAL A 33 -0.90 0.72 -9.68
CA VAL A 33 -1.58 0.78 -8.38
C VAL A 33 -2.80 -0.15 -8.33
N HIS A 34 -3.58 -0.19 -9.41
CA HIS A 34 -4.72 -1.10 -9.52
C HIS A 34 -4.32 -2.58 -9.37
N ARG A 35 -3.21 -3.00 -10.00
CA ARG A 35 -2.73 -4.38 -9.89
C ARG A 35 -2.28 -4.73 -8.47
N TRP A 36 -1.68 -3.80 -7.75
CA TRP A 36 -1.27 -4.02 -6.35
C TRP A 36 -2.48 -4.12 -5.42
N VAL A 37 -3.41 -3.17 -5.52
CA VAL A 37 -4.59 -3.09 -4.65
C VAL A 37 -5.58 -4.25 -4.86
N ASN A 38 -5.66 -4.78 -6.10
CA ASN A 38 -6.50 -5.93 -6.43
C ASN A 38 -5.73 -7.26 -6.42
N GLU A 39 -4.51 -7.28 -5.85
CA GLU A 39 -3.71 -8.50 -5.67
C GLU A 39 -3.43 -9.27 -6.99
N ILE A 40 -3.47 -8.58 -8.14
CA ILE A 40 -3.13 -9.16 -9.45
C ILE A 40 -1.62 -9.42 -9.55
N ARG A 41 -0.83 -8.52 -8.95
CA ARG A 41 0.62 -8.62 -8.86
C ARG A 41 1.06 -7.84 -7.63
N ASP A 42 2.00 -8.37 -6.86
CA ASP A 42 2.57 -7.62 -5.74
C ASP A 42 3.59 -6.57 -6.21
N PRO A 43 3.68 -5.43 -5.51
CA PRO A 43 4.81 -4.52 -5.67
C PRO A 43 6.11 -5.24 -5.27
N VAL A 44 7.20 -4.97 -5.99
CA VAL A 44 8.52 -5.48 -5.63
C VAL A 44 9.08 -4.72 -4.42
N ALA A 45 10.14 -5.24 -3.79
CA ALA A 45 10.69 -4.68 -2.56
C ALA A 45 10.99 -3.17 -2.65
N ASP A 46 11.64 -2.72 -3.74
CA ASP A 46 11.96 -1.30 -3.93
C ASP A 46 10.70 -0.43 -4.05
N THR A 47 9.65 -0.95 -4.69
CA THR A 47 8.36 -0.26 -4.84
C THR A 47 7.66 -0.05 -3.50
N LEU A 48 7.94 -0.84 -2.47
CA LEU A 48 7.37 -0.63 -1.12
C LEU A 48 7.85 0.69 -0.51
N LEU A 49 9.13 1.03 -0.72
CA LEU A 49 9.71 2.29 -0.26
C LEU A 49 9.10 3.47 -1.02
N GLU A 50 8.91 3.33 -2.33
CA GLU A 50 8.26 4.34 -3.16
C GLU A 50 6.79 4.57 -2.76
N ILE A 51 6.05 3.50 -2.45
CA ILE A 51 4.68 3.57 -1.94
C ILE A 51 4.64 4.33 -0.61
N ARG A 52 5.50 3.95 0.34
CA ARG A 52 5.64 4.65 1.64
C ARG A 52 5.91 6.14 1.44
N ASP A 53 6.87 6.49 0.59
CA ASP A 53 7.29 7.88 0.38
C ASP A 53 6.24 8.71 -0.35
N ALA A 54 5.47 8.10 -1.25
CA ALA A 54 4.32 8.74 -1.88
C ALA A 54 3.16 8.93 -0.89
N LEU A 55 2.86 7.92 -0.08
CA LEU A 55 1.88 8.04 1.00
C LEU A 55 2.28 9.14 1.98
N LYS A 56 3.57 9.24 2.35
CA LYS A 56 4.06 10.25 3.31
C LYS A 56 3.84 11.67 2.80
N ARG A 57 3.97 11.88 1.48
CA ARG A 57 3.67 13.16 0.82
C ARG A 57 2.16 13.47 0.78
N ILE A 58 1.30 12.46 0.74
CA ILE A 58 -0.16 12.62 0.74
C ILE A 58 -0.70 12.82 2.16
N ASN A 59 -0.29 11.95 3.08
CA ASN A 59 -0.67 11.90 4.49
C ASN A 59 0.41 11.11 5.26
N PRO A 60 1.21 11.76 6.13
CA PRO A 60 2.25 11.08 6.92
C PRO A 60 1.75 9.88 7.73
N ALA A 61 0.55 9.97 8.31
CA ALA A 61 -0.04 8.88 9.10
C ALA A 61 -0.36 7.65 8.23
N ALA A 62 -0.78 7.85 6.98
CA ALA A 62 -1.03 6.75 6.05
C ALA A 62 0.26 5.98 5.69
N ALA A 63 1.41 6.67 5.64
CA ALA A 63 2.68 6.00 5.40
C ALA A 63 3.14 5.16 6.59
N GLU A 64 2.99 5.69 7.81
CA GLU A 64 3.29 4.96 9.03
C GLU A 64 2.39 3.73 9.17
N GLU A 65 1.10 3.88 8.90
CA GLU A 65 0.14 2.78 8.92
C GLU A 65 0.46 1.73 7.86
N PHE A 66 0.87 2.12 6.65
CA PHE A 66 1.27 1.17 5.62
C PHE A 66 2.44 0.30 6.06
N ILE A 67 3.48 0.88 6.67
CA ILE A 67 4.61 0.13 7.21
C ILE A 67 4.17 -0.73 8.40
N ARG A 68 3.32 -0.20 9.28
CA ARG A 68 2.77 -0.94 10.43
C ARG A 68 2.01 -2.19 9.97
N LEU A 69 1.12 -2.08 8.99
CA LEU A 69 0.36 -3.22 8.45
C LEU A 69 1.26 -4.16 7.66
N TYR A 70 2.13 -3.63 6.79
CA TYR A 70 3.05 -4.46 6.01
C TYR A 70 4.06 -5.24 6.86
N LEU A 71 4.48 -4.72 8.02
CA LEU A 71 5.34 -5.45 8.96
C LEU A 71 4.52 -6.27 9.97
N GLY A 72 3.41 -5.71 10.45
CA GLY A 72 2.58 -6.22 11.55
C GLY A 72 1.59 -7.33 11.18
N ASP A 73 1.07 -7.38 9.95
CA ASP A 73 0.23 -8.51 9.46
C ASP A 73 1.05 -9.80 9.26
N ALA A 74 2.25 -9.90 9.86
CA ALA A 74 2.97 -11.17 9.97
C ALA A 74 2.29 -12.12 10.97
N ASN A 75 1.29 -11.65 11.72
CA ASN A 75 0.73 -12.38 12.87
C ASN A 75 -0.75 -12.80 12.72
N ASP A 76 -1.39 -12.61 11.56
CA ASP A 76 -2.79 -13.02 11.33
C ASP A 76 -2.94 -14.39 10.63
N ASP A 77 -1.87 -15.20 10.59
CA ASP A 77 -1.92 -16.63 10.21
C ASP A 77 -1.92 -17.58 11.44
N GLN A 78 -2.23 -17.07 12.64
CA GLN A 78 -2.58 -17.89 13.82
C GLN A 78 -3.95 -17.50 14.35
N GLN A 79 -4.99 -17.81 13.57
CA GLN A 79 -6.32 -18.02 14.14
C GLN A 79 -6.37 -19.47 14.65
N VAL A 80 -6.36 -19.58 15.97
CA VAL A 80 -6.45 -20.79 16.80
C VAL A 80 -7.77 -21.52 16.59
#